data_AF-A0A967FZA1-F1
#
_entry.id   AF-A0A967FZA1-F1
#
_cell.length_a   1.000
_cell.length_b   1.000
_cell.length_c   1.000
_cell.angle_alpha   90.00
_cell.angle_beta   90.00
_cell.angle_gamma   90.00
#
_symmetry.space_group_name_H-M   'P 1'
#
loop_
_entity.id
_entity.type
_entity.pdbx_description
1 polymer ?
#
loop_
_entity_poly.entity_id
_entity_poly.type
_entity_poly.pdbx_seq_one_letter_code
_entity_poly.pdbx_strand_id
1 'polypeptide(L)'
;GIEGKVVSAISQPDMYHSYRDIGFGYNSSDDVLYIRLPSGRDLCYHQPRLTRIEDRRRLPVYQISYMGVNNDPGKPKIWMRIVTWGSRIFENIVQAVCRDIEAAAMLKLEAAGYPVVLHTHDEPCSEVPHGFGSIEEYERIMMTPESWYADWPVRASGGWRGLRFRK
;
A
#
# COMPACT_ATOMS: atom_id res chain seq x y z
N GLY A 1 -10.02 14.67 -6.74
CA GLY A 1 -9.66 13.59 -5.79
C GLY A 1 -9.06 12.42 -6.54
N ILE A 2 -8.70 11.35 -5.83
CA ILE A 2 -8.02 10.17 -6.40
C ILE A 2 -8.77 9.56 -7.58
N GLU A 3 -10.08 9.31 -7.43
CA GLU A 3 -10.90 8.72 -8.50
C GLU A 3 -10.82 9.50 -9.81
N GLY A 4 -10.95 10.83 -9.73
CA GLY A 4 -10.86 11.69 -10.91
C GLY A 4 -9.49 11.64 -11.60
N LYS A 5 -8.39 11.45 -10.86
CA LYS A 5 -7.06 11.30 -11.45
C LYS A 5 -6.86 9.93 -12.11
N VAL A 6 -7.44 8.88 -11.53
CA VAL A 6 -7.47 7.56 -12.17
C VAL A 6 -8.26 7.60 -13.48
N VAL A 7 -9.44 8.22 -13.47
CA VAL A 7 -10.25 8.41 -14.70
C VAL A 7 -9.48 9.23 -15.74
N SER A 8 -8.82 10.31 -15.32
CA SER A 8 -8.01 11.15 -16.22
C SER A 8 -6.87 10.35 -16.85
N ALA A 9 -6.09 9.62 -16.03
CA ALA A 9 -4.98 8.80 -16.49
C ALA A 9 -5.42 7.73 -17.51
N ILE A 10 -6.51 7.00 -17.24
CA ILE A 10 -7.00 5.99 -18.19
C ILE A 10 -7.56 6.65 -19.47
N SER A 11 -8.19 7.82 -19.36
CA SER A 11 -8.75 8.55 -20.51
C SER A 11 -7.69 9.24 -21.36
N GLN A 12 -6.50 9.47 -20.82
CA GLN A 12 -5.37 10.15 -21.46
C GLN A 12 -4.12 9.28 -21.31
N PRO A 13 -4.04 8.16 -22.05
CA PRO A 13 -2.92 7.23 -21.97
C PRO A 13 -1.59 7.94 -22.22
N ASP A 14 -0.54 7.42 -21.60
CA ASP A 14 0.85 7.90 -21.69
C ASP A 14 1.06 9.34 -21.16
N MET A 15 0.04 9.93 -20.52
CA MET A 15 0.13 11.19 -19.81
C MET A 15 0.21 10.97 -18.30
N TYR A 16 1.11 11.71 -17.63
CA TYR A 16 1.25 11.67 -16.19
C TYR A 16 0.30 12.63 -15.50
N HIS A 17 -0.33 12.17 -14.43
CA HIS A 17 -1.18 12.96 -13.56
C HIS A 17 -0.73 12.82 -12.11
N SER A 18 -1.01 13.82 -11.27
CA SER A 18 -0.77 13.74 -9.84
C SER A 18 -1.91 14.32 -9.01
N TYR A 19 -1.98 13.89 -7.76
CA TYR A 19 -2.78 14.51 -6.71
C TYR A 19 -2.03 14.39 -5.38
N ARG A 20 -1.58 15.53 -4.85
CA ARG A 20 -0.57 15.56 -3.77
C ARG A 20 0.66 14.74 -4.21
N ASP A 21 1.19 13.88 -3.35
CA ASP A 21 2.40 13.08 -3.59
C ASP A 21 2.11 11.74 -4.29
N ILE A 22 0.89 11.55 -4.79
CA ILE A 22 0.50 10.33 -5.53
C ILE A 22 0.49 10.62 -7.03
N GLY A 23 1.23 9.81 -7.77
CA GLY A 23 1.27 9.81 -9.24
C GLY A 23 0.30 8.82 -9.85
N PHE A 24 -0.19 9.11 -11.05
CA PHE A 24 -1.10 8.26 -11.82
C PHE A 24 -0.68 8.31 -13.29
N GLY A 25 -0.45 7.15 -13.91
CA GLY A 25 -0.12 7.06 -15.33
C GLY A 25 -0.62 5.74 -15.89
N TYR A 26 -1.29 5.79 -17.03
CA TYR A 26 -1.70 4.60 -17.77
C TYR A 26 -0.76 4.43 -18.95
N ASN A 27 0.03 3.35 -18.95
CA ASN A 27 0.90 3.02 -20.06
C ASN A 27 0.11 2.19 -21.08
N SER A 28 -0.06 2.74 -22.28
CA SER A 28 -0.83 2.08 -23.33
C SER A 28 -0.10 0.87 -23.93
N SER A 29 1.22 0.81 -23.78
CA SER A 29 2.06 -0.23 -24.39
C SER A 29 1.98 -1.57 -23.64
N ASP A 30 1.87 -1.53 -22.31
CA ASP A 30 1.72 -2.72 -21.45
C ASP A 30 0.29 -2.90 -20.90
N ASP A 31 -0.60 -1.95 -21.19
CA ASP A 31 -1.99 -1.91 -20.73
C ASP A 31 -2.08 -1.95 -19.19
N VAL A 32 -1.24 -1.15 -18.50
CA VAL A 32 -1.22 -1.05 -17.04
C VAL A 32 -1.43 0.39 -16.56
N LEU A 33 -2.36 0.56 -15.62
CA LEU A 33 -2.43 1.77 -14.81
C LEU A 33 -1.47 1.64 -13.62
N TYR A 34 -0.50 2.52 -13.59
CA TYR A 34 0.43 2.72 -12.49
C TYR A 34 -0.06 3.83 -11.57
N ILE A 35 -0.09 3.55 -10.28
CA ILE A 35 -0.28 4.53 -9.22
C ILE A 35 1.01 4.60 -8.42
N ARG A 36 1.78 5.68 -8.58
CA ARG A 36 3.06 5.88 -7.92
C ARG A 36 2.85 6.43 -6.51
N LEU A 37 3.35 5.69 -5.52
CA LEU A 37 3.33 6.06 -4.11
C LEU A 37 4.44 7.08 -3.80
N PRO A 38 4.38 7.78 -2.65
CA PRO A 38 5.43 8.74 -2.26
C PRO A 38 6.80 8.08 -2.06
N SER A 39 6.81 6.78 -1.73
CA SER A 39 8.01 5.93 -1.68
C SER A 39 8.66 5.69 -3.05
N GLY A 40 7.99 6.05 -4.14
CA GLY A 40 8.41 5.78 -5.52
C GLY A 40 7.95 4.41 -6.06
N ARG A 41 7.46 3.50 -5.21
CA ARG A 41 6.89 2.21 -5.64
C ARG A 41 5.55 2.41 -6.35
N ASP A 42 5.27 1.57 -7.35
CA ASP A 42 3.98 1.58 -8.03
C ASP A 42 3.02 0.51 -7.50
N LEU A 43 1.74 0.87 -7.45
CA LEU A 43 0.64 -0.08 -7.52
C LEU A 43 0.21 -0.24 -8.99
N CYS A 44 0.01 -1.48 -9.41
CA CYS A 44 -0.31 -1.80 -10.79
C CYS A 44 -1.74 -2.34 -10.90
N TYR A 45 -2.50 -1.78 -11.83
CA TYR A 45 -3.85 -2.24 -12.19
C TYR A 45 -3.83 -2.64 -13.66
N HIS A 46 -3.84 -3.94 -13.93
CA HIS A 46 -3.72 -4.48 -15.28
C HIS A 46 -5.03 -4.35 -16.08
N GLN A 47 -4.94 -4.03 -17.36
CA GLN A 47 -6.04 -3.79 -18.29
C GLN A 47 -7.17 -2.92 -17.72
N PRO A 48 -6.84 -1.69 -17.28
CA PRO A 48 -7.82 -0.78 -16.72
C PRO A 48 -8.82 -0.37 -17.80
N ARG A 49 -10.11 -0.33 -17.46
CA ARG A 49 -11.17 0.09 -18.38
C ARG A 49 -12.14 1.03 -17.68
N LEU A 50 -12.65 1.99 -18.45
CA LEU A 50 -13.69 2.91 -18.04
C LEU A 50 -14.99 2.57 -18.77
N THR A 51 -16.06 2.37 -18.01
CA THR A 51 -17.41 2.18 -18.54
C THR A 51 -18.29 3.33 -18.10
N ARG A 52 -19.00 3.99 -19.03
CA ARG A 52 -19.99 5.01 -18.67
C ARG A 52 -21.22 4.34 -18.05
N ILE A 53 -21.59 4.78 -16.86
CA ILE A 53 -22.78 4.32 -16.14
C ILE A 53 -23.54 5.51 -15.55
N GLU A 54 -24.72 5.25 -15.01
CA GLU A 54 -25.46 6.22 -14.20
C GLU A 54 -25.25 5.93 -12.71
N ASP A 55 -25.02 6.98 -11.92
CA ASP A 55 -25.00 6.86 -10.46
C ASP A 55 -26.43 6.78 -9.89
N ARG A 56 -26.55 6.74 -8.55
CA ARG A 56 -27.86 6.69 -7.87
C ARG A 56 -28.75 7.91 -8.15
N ARG A 57 -28.18 9.01 -8.65
CA ARG A 57 -28.86 10.26 -8.99
C ARG A 57 -29.11 10.39 -10.50
N ARG A 58 -28.85 9.33 -11.28
CA ARG A 58 -28.93 9.30 -12.75
C ARG A 58 -27.97 10.29 -13.43
N LEU A 59 -26.85 10.60 -12.77
CA LEU A 59 -25.80 11.41 -13.36
C LEU A 59 -24.79 10.49 -14.06
N PRO A 60 -24.28 10.90 -15.25
CA PRO A 60 -23.29 10.11 -15.96
C PRO A 60 -21.96 10.11 -15.21
N VAL A 61 -21.47 8.92 -14.86
CA VAL A 61 -20.18 8.71 -14.19
C VAL A 61 -19.39 7.61 -14.89
N TYR A 62 -18.09 7.53 -14.59
CA TYR A 62 -17.23 6.45 -15.07
C TYR A 62 -17.06 5.38 -13.99
N GLN A 63 -17.44 4.14 -14.31
CA GLN A 63 -17.07 2.96 -13.54
C GLN A 63 -15.66 2.53 -13.95
N ILE A 64 -14.79 2.32 -12.96
CA ILE A 64 -13.43 1.83 -13.16
C ILE A 64 -13.43 0.30 -13.00
N SER A 65 -12.74 -0.42 -13.88
CA SER A 65 -12.49 -1.85 -13.71
C SER A 65 -11.07 -2.20 -14.14
N TYR A 66 -10.55 -3.32 -13.65
CA TYR A 66 -9.24 -3.85 -14.01
C TYR A 66 -9.27 -5.38 -13.97
N MET A 67 -8.28 -6.05 -14.56
CA MET A 67 -8.10 -7.49 -14.46
C MET A 67 -7.29 -7.84 -13.23
N GLY A 68 -7.79 -8.80 -12.45
CA GLY A 68 -7.16 -9.23 -11.21
C GLY A 68 -7.67 -10.58 -10.74
N VAL A 69 -7.02 -11.13 -9.72
CA VAL A 69 -7.52 -12.33 -9.03
C VAL A 69 -8.67 -11.94 -8.12
N ASN A 70 -9.78 -12.67 -8.20
CA ASN A 70 -10.89 -12.48 -7.28
C ASN A 70 -10.45 -12.69 -5.82
N ASN A 71 -10.56 -11.64 -5.02
CA ASN A 71 -10.13 -11.66 -3.62
C ASN A 71 -11.27 -11.90 -2.62
N ASP A 72 -12.50 -12.06 -3.08
CA ASP A 72 -13.66 -12.33 -2.21
C ASP A 72 -13.46 -13.61 -1.37
N PRO A 73 -13.69 -13.55 -0.05
CA PRO A 73 -13.66 -14.73 0.81
C PRO A 73 -14.67 -15.78 0.34
N GLY A 74 -14.25 -17.06 0.32
CA GLY A 74 -15.11 -18.17 -0.06
C GLY A 74 -15.40 -18.30 -1.56
N LYS A 75 -14.84 -17.42 -2.42
CA LYS A 75 -14.94 -17.54 -3.88
C LYS A 75 -13.66 -18.09 -4.49
N PRO A 76 -13.75 -18.78 -5.65
CA PRO A 76 -12.58 -19.24 -6.39
C PRO A 76 -11.63 -18.10 -6.73
N LYS A 77 -10.32 -18.33 -6.58
CA LYS A 77 -9.24 -17.40 -6.94
C LYS A 77 -8.98 -17.42 -8.44
N ILE A 78 -9.94 -16.90 -9.19
CA ILE A 78 -9.89 -16.84 -10.67
C ILE A 78 -9.48 -15.45 -11.14
N TRP A 79 -8.79 -15.40 -12.28
CA TRP A 79 -8.48 -14.16 -12.99
C TRP A 79 -9.74 -13.63 -13.69
N MET A 80 -10.16 -12.42 -13.34
CA MET A 80 -11.41 -11.85 -13.87
C MET A 80 -11.37 -10.31 -13.87
N ARG A 81 -12.36 -9.70 -14.53
CA ARG A 81 -12.58 -8.26 -14.47
C ARG A 81 -13.24 -7.88 -13.13
N ILE A 82 -12.57 -7.03 -12.37
CA ILE A 82 -13.00 -6.54 -11.06
C ILE A 82 -13.40 -5.09 -11.21
N VAL A 83 -14.64 -4.76 -10.82
CA VAL A 83 -15.11 -3.38 -10.70
C VAL A 83 -14.53 -2.77 -9.43
N THR A 84 -14.09 -1.53 -9.52
CA THR A 84 -13.55 -0.77 -8.39
C THR A 84 -14.06 0.67 -8.40
N TRP A 85 -13.74 1.40 -7.35
CA TRP A 85 -14.18 2.77 -7.13
C TRP A 85 -13.14 3.52 -6.29
N GLY A 86 -13.25 4.84 -6.23
CA GLY A 86 -12.24 5.71 -5.63
C GLY A 86 -11.85 5.35 -4.21
N SER A 87 -12.80 4.99 -3.33
CA SER A 87 -12.45 4.65 -1.95
C SER A 87 -11.70 3.33 -1.81
N ARG A 88 -11.95 2.35 -2.69
CA ARG A 88 -11.16 1.10 -2.72
C ARG A 88 -9.73 1.34 -3.21
N ILE A 89 -9.55 2.20 -4.21
CA ILE A 89 -8.22 2.61 -4.68
C ILE A 89 -7.49 3.40 -3.58
N PHE A 90 -8.19 4.32 -2.91
CA PHE A 90 -7.62 5.08 -1.79
C PHE A 90 -7.18 4.15 -0.65
N GLU A 91 -8.00 3.16 -0.27
CA GLU A 91 -7.63 2.15 0.72
C GLU A 91 -6.36 1.39 0.32
N ASN A 92 -6.27 0.94 -0.94
CA ASN A 92 -5.08 0.26 -1.45
C ASN A 92 -3.82 1.14 -1.37
N ILE A 93 -3.93 2.43 -1.73
CA ILE A 93 -2.82 3.39 -1.63
C ILE A 93 -2.37 3.53 -0.18
N VAL A 94 -3.30 3.73 0.76
CA VAL A 94 -2.98 3.89 2.19
C VAL A 94 -2.30 2.63 2.74
N GLN A 95 -2.86 1.45 2.50
CA GLN A 95 -2.26 0.18 2.96
C GLN A 95 -0.87 -0.03 2.35
N ALA A 96 -0.69 0.32 1.08
CA ALA A 96 0.59 0.21 0.40
C ALA A 96 1.64 1.15 0.98
N VAL A 97 1.27 2.39 1.32
CA VAL A 97 2.14 3.35 2.01
C VAL A 97 2.53 2.85 3.39
N CYS A 98 1.57 2.34 4.18
CA CYS A 98 1.86 1.74 5.49
C CYS A 98 2.83 0.56 5.36
N ARG A 99 2.64 -0.31 4.36
CA ARG A 99 3.53 -1.44 4.10
C ARG A 99 4.96 -1.00 3.77
N ASP A 100 5.13 0.09 3.04
CA ASP A 100 6.45 0.62 2.68
C ASP A 100 7.20 1.17 3.91
N ILE A 101 6.48 1.85 4.81
CA ILE A 101 7.02 2.33 6.09
C ILE A 101 7.47 1.14 6.94
N GLU A 102 6.61 0.14 7.11
CA GLU A 102 6.93 -1.05 7.92
C GLU A 102 8.07 -1.87 7.30
N ALA A 103 8.12 -2.01 5.97
CA ALA A 103 9.21 -2.68 5.28
C ALA A 103 10.57 -2.01 5.58
N ALA A 104 10.63 -0.68 5.49
CA ALA A 104 11.84 0.07 5.81
C ALA A 104 12.26 -0.12 7.27
N ALA A 105 11.32 -0.11 8.21
CA ALA A 105 11.58 -0.39 9.62
C ALA A 105 12.15 -1.80 9.84
N MET A 106 11.55 -2.83 9.23
CA MET A 106 12.04 -4.20 9.34
C MET A 106 13.46 -4.37 8.80
N LEU A 107 13.81 -3.73 7.67
CA LEU A 107 15.17 -3.77 7.14
C LEU A 107 16.19 -3.12 8.10
N LYS A 108 15.80 -2.05 8.80
CA LYS A 108 16.65 -1.41 9.81
C LYS A 108 16.82 -2.28 11.06
N LEU A 109 15.77 -2.99 11.47
CA LEU A 109 15.83 -3.97 12.56
C LEU A 109 16.81 -5.11 12.25
N GLU A 110 16.67 -5.71 11.06
CA GLU A 110 17.58 -6.75 10.57
C GLU A 110 19.04 -6.26 10.59
N ALA A 111 19.29 -5.06 10.06
CA ALA A 111 20.62 -4.45 10.04
C ALA A 111 21.19 -4.17 11.46
N ALA A 112 20.32 -3.93 12.45
CA ALA A 112 20.69 -3.72 13.84
C ALA A 112 20.85 -5.03 14.64
N GLY A 113 20.70 -6.20 14.00
CA GLY A 113 20.84 -7.49 14.65
C GLY A 113 19.58 -7.95 15.38
N TYR A 114 18.40 -7.43 15.00
CA TYR A 114 17.10 -7.94 15.41
C TYR A 114 16.47 -8.72 14.23
N PRO A 115 16.65 -10.05 14.15
CA PRO A 115 16.11 -10.83 13.04
C PRO A 115 14.59 -10.88 13.11
N VAL A 116 13.91 -10.43 12.06
CA VAL A 116 12.45 -10.39 11.97
C VAL A 116 11.95 -11.77 11.58
N VAL A 117 11.51 -12.54 12.57
CA VAL A 117 11.06 -13.93 12.38
C VAL A 117 9.60 -14.03 11.93
N LEU A 118 8.79 -13.00 12.22
CA LEU A 118 7.41 -12.86 11.77
C LEU A 118 6.99 -11.40 11.84
N HIS A 119 5.91 -11.05 11.13
CA HIS A 119 5.21 -9.79 11.31
C HIS A 119 3.71 -10.01 11.21
N THR A 120 2.93 -9.32 12.05
CA THR A 120 1.46 -9.38 12.04
C THR A 120 0.91 -7.97 11.93
N HIS A 121 0.24 -7.65 10.82
CA HIS A 121 -0.17 -6.27 10.51
C HIS A 121 1.04 -5.33 10.53
N ASP A 122 1.15 -4.45 11.53
CA ASP A 122 2.20 -3.47 11.78
C ASP A 122 3.16 -3.87 12.92
N GLU A 123 3.06 -5.12 13.40
CA GLU A 123 3.83 -5.66 14.52
C GLU A 123 4.91 -6.65 14.04
N PRO A 124 6.13 -6.19 13.70
CA PRO A 124 7.26 -7.08 13.47
C PRO A 124 7.77 -7.65 14.79
N CYS A 125 8.08 -8.94 14.83
CA CYS A 125 8.65 -9.62 16.00
C CYS A 125 10.03 -10.17 15.68
N SER A 126 10.92 -10.07 16.65
CA SER A 126 12.27 -10.62 16.55
C SER A 126 12.57 -11.62 17.67
N GLU A 127 13.31 -12.66 17.34
CA GLU A 127 13.86 -13.62 18.30
C GLU A 127 15.34 -13.30 18.50
N VAL A 128 15.72 -12.97 19.73
CA VAL A 128 17.08 -12.53 20.08
C VAL A 128 17.60 -13.24 21.32
N PRO A 129 18.92 -13.39 21.49
CA PRO A 129 19.51 -13.96 22.70
C PRO A 129 19.04 -13.25 23.97
N HIS A 130 18.99 -13.99 25.08
CA HIS A 130 18.73 -13.40 26.38
C HIS A 130 19.73 -12.28 26.70
N GLY A 131 19.22 -11.12 27.08
CA GLY A 131 20.03 -9.93 27.38
C GLY A 131 20.44 -9.09 26.18
N PHE A 132 20.16 -9.54 24.94
CA PHE A 132 20.36 -8.69 23.75
C PHE A 132 19.25 -7.64 23.66
N GLY A 133 19.64 -6.39 23.38
CA GLY A 133 18.76 -5.28 23.03
C GLY A 133 17.72 -4.90 24.08
N SER A 134 16.93 -3.88 23.78
CA SER A 134 15.76 -3.47 24.57
C SER A 134 14.54 -3.17 23.70
N ILE A 135 13.36 -3.02 24.32
CA ILE A 135 12.14 -2.60 23.61
C ILE A 135 12.29 -1.15 23.13
N GLU A 136 12.89 -0.30 23.94
CA GLU A 136 13.11 1.12 23.63
C GLU A 136 14.04 1.28 22.42
N GLU A 137 15.08 0.45 22.32
CA GLU A 137 15.95 0.42 21.14
C GLU A 137 15.19 -0.06 19.89
N TYR A 138 14.41 -1.14 20.03
CA TYR A 138 13.60 -1.67 18.93
C TYR A 138 12.61 -0.64 18.40
N GLU A 139 11.84 0.00 19.29
CA GLU A 139 10.89 1.06 18.97
C GLU A 139 11.59 2.26 18.32
N ARG A 140 12.76 2.67 18.83
CA ARG A 140 13.56 3.75 18.23
C ARG A 140 14.00 3.42 16.80
N ILE A 141 14.42 2.19 16.55
CA ILE A 141 14.79 1.75 15.19
C ILE A 141 13.56 1.79 14.27
N MET A 142 12.42 1.25 14.72
CA MET A 142 11.17 1.30 13.96
C MET A 142 10.71 2.72 13.64
N MET A 143 10.94 3.68 14.54
CA MET A 143 10.58 5.09 14.36
C MET A 143 11.58 5.89 13.52
N THR A 144 12.66 5.28 13.01
CA THR A 144 13.63 5.97 12.15
C THR A 144 13.02 6.16 10.77
N PRO A 145 12.71 7.39 10.32
CA PRO A 145 11.99 7.60 9.08
C PRO A 145 12.90 7.48 7.85
N GLU A 146 12.29 7.32 6.66
CA GLU A 146 12.94 7.56 5.38
C GLU A 146 12.71 9.02 4.94
N SER A 147 13.48 9.47 3.94
CA SER A 147 13.40 10.86 3.46
C SER A 147 12.01 11.27 2.97
N TRP A 148 11.22 10.34 2.45
CA TRP A 148 9.90 10.63 1.87
C TRP A 148 8.76 10.74 2.90
N TYR A 149 9.00 10.38 4.18
CA TYR A 149 8.05 10.55 5.27
C TYR A 149 8.69 11.13 6.54
N ALA A 150 9.80 11.87 6.40
CA ALA A 150 10.60 12.36 7.52
C ALA A 150 9.84 13.28 8.50
N ASP A 151 8.83 13.99 8.02
CA ASP A 151 7.99 14.90 8.79
C ASP A 151 6.68 14.27 9.28
N TRP A 152 6.45 12.98 9.01
CA TRP A 152 5.22 12.30 9.40
C TRP A 152 5.28 11.86 10.86
N PRO A 153 4.18 11.97 11.62
CA PRO A 153 4.14 11.62 13.04
C PRO A 153 3.99 10.10 13.25
N VAL A 154 4.82 9.29 12.59
CA VAL A 154 4.84 7.83 12.76
C VAL A 154 5.43 7.48 14.12
N ARG A 155 4.75 6.63 14.89
CA ARG A 155 5.20 6.16 16.19
C ARG A 155 5.13 4.65 16.27
N ALA A 156 6.13 4.05 16.91
CA ALA A 156 6.09 2.70 17.43
C ALA A 156 6.08 2.82 18.96
N SER A 157 5.06 2.25 19.61
CA SER A 157 4.95 2.28 21.07
C SER A 157 4.14 1.09 21.55
N GLY A 158 4.49 0.56 22.72
CA GLY A 158 3.78 -0.56 23.33
C GLY A 158 4.38 -1.91 23.00
N GLY A 159 5.65 -1.94 22.60
CA GLY A 159 6.39 -3.17 22.39
C GLY A 159 6.43 -4.04 23.65
N TRP A 160 6.49 -5.34 23.45
CA TRP A 160 6.51 -6.33 24.53
C TRP A 160 7.61 -7.36 24.32
N ARG A 161 8.23 -7.81 25.42
CA ARG A 161 9.26 -8.86 25.42
C ARG A 161 8.84 -10.01 26.34
N GLY A 162 9.00 -11.23 25.86
CA GLY A 162 8.89 -12.43 26.68
C GLY A 162 9.32 -13.69 25.96
N LEU A 163 9.25 -14.83 26.66
CA LEU A 163 9.76 -16.11 26.18
C LEU A 163 8.87 -16.78 25.12
N ARG A 164 7.65 -16.28 24.95
CA ARG A 164 6.65 -16.84 24.04
C ARG A 164 5.87 -15.71 23.42
N PHE A 165 5.60 -15.82 22.13
CA PHE A 165 4.70 -14.90 21.46
C PHE A 165 3.32 -14.87 22.12
N ARG A 166 2.76 -13.67 22.29
CA ARG A 166 1.41 -13.43 22.79
C ARG A 166 0.81 -12.27 22.03
N LYS A 167 -0.46 -12.44 21.62
CA LYS A 167 -1.32 -11.38 21.09
C LYS A 167 -2.27 -10.87 22.17
#